data_AF-A0AAD7T4L1-F1
#
_entry.id   AF-A0AAD7T4L1-F1
#
_cell.length_a   1.000
_cell.length_b   1.000
_cell.length_c   1.000
_cell.angle_alpha   90.00
_cell.angle_beta   90.00
_cell.angle_gamma   90.00
#
_symmetry.space_group_name_H-M   'P 1'
#
loop_
_entity.id
_entity.type
_entity.pdbx_description
1 polymer ?
#
loop_
_entity_poly.entity_id
_entity_poly.type
_entity_poly.pdbx_seq_one_letter_code
_entity_poly.pdbx_strand_id
1 'polypeptide(L)'
;MHIEASVVQANHVPLHVFVDRCVATLDPNMDAVPSYTFIENHGCLTDAKLTGSPSAFLPRVQDDKLHLQLDAFRFSQETHSSLPSWKVLLSWAPCMSSRPLPMAWFLSPSSLLKAEAHRAAVVILAAVVAAVGLVCATLLRAVLLRRPLKPMSCN
;
A
#
# COMPACT_ATOMS: atom_id res chain seq x y z
N MET A 1 -5.92 12.92 15.48
CA MET A 1 -4.98 13.70 14.64
C MET A 1 -5.17 13.29 13.18
N HIS A 2 -5.09 14.23 12.23
CA HIS A 2 -5.17 13.94 10.80
C HIS A 2 -3.82 14.27 10.15
N ILE A 3 -3.26 13.30 9.42
CA ILE A 3 -1.97 13.41 8.74
C ILE A 3 -2.25 13.29 7.24
N GLU A 4 -1.71 14.23 6.46
CA GLU A 4 -1.73 14.19 5.00
C GLU A 4 -0.31 13.95 4.49
N ALA A 5 -0.19 13.02 3.55
CA ALA A 5 1.01 12.80 2.75
C ALA A 5 0.65 13.08 1.29
N SER A 6 1.35 14.02 0.66
CA SER A 6 1.09 14.43 -0.72
C SER A 6 2.38 14.65 -1.50
N VAL A 7 2.32 14.42 -2.82
CA VAL A 7 3.45 14.65 -3.73
C VAL A 7 3.07 15.72 -4.75
N VAL A 8 3.93 16.73 -4.92
CA VAL A 8 3.73 17.75 -5.95
C VAL A 8 4.08 17.16 -7.32
N GLN A 9 3.07 16.97 -8.17
CA GLN A 9 3.27 16.50 -9.55
C GLN A 9 3.60 17.68 -10.47
N ALA A 10 4.90 17.89 -10.73
CA ALA A 10 5.38 18.96 -11.62
C ALA A 10 5.71 18.45 -13.05
N ASN A 11 4.73 17.87 -13.76
CA ASN A 11 4.83 17.21 -15.09
C ASN A 11 5.24 15.72 -15.12
N HIS A 12 5.15 14.99 -14.02
CA HIS A 12 5.33 13.53 -14.04
C HIS A 12 4.02 12.80 -14.34
N VAL A 13 4.13 11.55 -14.81
CA VAL A 13 2.98 10.64 -14.92
C VAL A 13 2.19 10.59 -13.59
N PRO A 14 0.89 10.27 -13.60
CA PRO A 14 0.12 10.14 -12.36
C PRO A 14 0.84 9.20 -11.38
N LEU A 15 1.30 9.77 -10.26
CA LEU A 15 1.98 9.07 -9.18
C LEU A 15 0.97 8.72 -8.11
N HIS A 16 1.09 7.51 -7.56
CA HIS A 16 0.33 7.12 -6.38
C HIS A 16 1.23 7.16 -5.16
N VAL A 17 0.80 7.91 -4.15
CA VAL A 17 1.57 8.08 -2.92
C VAL A 17 1.31 6.91 -1.99
N PHE A 18 2.37 6.23 -1.57
CA PHE A 18 2.30 5.22 -0.53
C PHE A 18 3.11 5.64 0.67
N VAL A 19 2.74 5.08 1.81
CA VAL A 19 3.46 5.26 3.06
C VAL A 19 4.02 3.91 3.46
N ASP A 20 5.33 3.81 3.65
CA ASP A 20 6.02 2.53 3.86
C ASP A 20 6.24 2.27 5.36
N ARG A 21 6.94 3.18 6.04
CA ARG A 21 7.28 3.08 7.46
C ARG A 21 7.35 4.45 8.11
N CYS A 22 6.65 4.66 9.21
CA CYS A 22 6.62 5.94 9.91
C CYS A 22 6.87 5.76 11.40
N VAL A 23 7.84 6.53 11.88
CA VAL A 23 8.28 6.53 13.27
C VAL A 23 8.16 7.93 13.81
N ALA A 24 7.51 8.05 14.96
CA ALA A 24 7.43 9.26 15.75
C ALA A 24 8.55 9.26 16.80
N THR A 25 9.27 10.37 16.90
CA THR A 25 10.37 10.57 17.85
C THR A 25 10.30 11.97 18.45
N LEU A 26 10.98 12.17 19.59
CA LEU A 26 11.17 13.51 20.18
C LEU A 26 12.35 14.27 19.56
N ASP A 27 13.28 13.53 18.95
CA ASP A 27 14.45 14.06 18.25
C ASP A 27 14.26 13.89 16.73
N PRO A 28 14.80 14.77 15.89
CA PRO A 28 14.78 14.59 14.43
C PRO A 28 15.46 13.29 13.95
N ASN A 29 16.30 12.67 14.77
CA ASN A 29 16.91 11.37 14.48
C ASN A 29 15.88 10.24 14.64
N MET A 30 15.74 9.42 13.60
CA MET A 30 14.80 8.28 13.57
C MET A 30 15.15 7.16 14.55
N ASP A 31 16.43 7.05 14.90
CA ASP A 31 16.93 6.04 15.84
C ASP A 31 16.95 6.56 17.29
N ALA A 32 16.44 7.77 17.52
CA ALA A 32 16.37 8.33 18.86
C ALA A 32 15.35 7.61 19.74
N VAL A 33 15.69 7.49 21.03
CA VAL A 33 14.80 6.95 22.04
C VAL A 33 14.25 8.12 22.87
N PRO A 34 12.94 8.20 23.09
CA PRO A 34 11.91 7.24 22.71
C PRO A 34 11.45 7.36 21.25
N SER A 35 11.16 6.20 20.63
CA SER A 35 10.60 6.08 19.28
C SER A 35 9.30 5.27 19.30
N TYR A 36 8.36 5.64 18.44
CA TYR A 36 7.07 4.96 18.30
C TYR A 36 6.73 4.75 16.84
N THR A 37 6.79 3.49 16.40
CA THR A 37 6.46 3.08 15.03
C THR A 37 4.97 2.79 14.91
N PHE A 38 4.24 3.64 14.20
CA PHE A 38 2.80 3.47 13.97
C PHE A 38 2.48 2.93 12.58
N ILE A 39 3.42 2.99 11.63
CA ILE A 39 3.34 2.32 10.34
C ILE A 39 4.64 1.56 10.09
N GLU A 40 4.54 0.29 9.69
CA GLU A 40 5.67 -0.57 9.33
C GLU A 40 5.28 -1.55 8.21
N ASN A 41 6.15 -2.48 7.81
CA ASN A 41 5.86 -3.57 6.89
C ASN A 41 5.18 -3.11 5.58
N HIS A 42 5.70 -2.06 4.94
CA HIS A 42 5.19 -1.56 3.66
C HIS A 42 3.73 -1.06 3.73
N GLY A 43 3.44 -0.23 4.74
CA GLY A 43 2.14 0.45 4.88
C GLY A 43 1.15 -0.23 5.81
N CYS A 44 1.60 -1.16 6.64
CA CYS A 44 0.81 -1.73 7.72
C CYS A 44 0.69 -0.74 8.89
N LEU A 45 -0.53 -0.35 9.23
CA LEU A 45 -0.83 0.52 10.38
C LEU A 45 -0.82 -0.30 11.68
N THR A 46 0.27 -0.24 12.42
CA THR A 46 0.48 -1.02 13.65
C THR A 46 -0.20 -0.38 14.86
N ASP A 47 -0.37 0.95 14.90
CA ASP A 47 -1.00 1.63 16.03
C ASP A 47 -2.41 1.06 16.32
N ALA A 48 -3.28 1.03 15.31
CA ALA A 48 -4.64 0.48 15.44
C ALA A 48 -4.67 -0.95 15.99
N LYS A 49 -3.66 -1.76 15.65
CA LYS A 49 -3.53 -3.15 16.12
C LYS A 49 -3.04 -3.23 17.57
N LEU A 50 -2.08 -2.38 17.95
CA LEU A 50 -1.43 -2.41 19.25
C LEU A 50 -2.28 -1.76 20.34
N THR A 51 -2.91 -0.62 20.03
CA THR A 51 -3.66 0.18 21.00
C THR A 51 -5.17 -0.04 20.90
N GLY A 52 -5.65 -0.67 19.83
CA GLY A 52 -7.09 -0.78 19.55
C GLY A 52 -7.73 0.58 19.26
N SER A 53 -6.92 1.58 18.91
CA SER A 53 -7.36 2.94 18.61
C SER A 53 -8.16 3.00 17.29
N PRO A 54 -8.98 4.05 17.09
CA PRO A 54 -9.67 4.28 15.82
C PRO A 54 -8.73 4.80 14.71
N SER A 55 -7.42 4.53 14.81
CA SER A 55 -6.46 4.92 13.79
C SER A 55 -6.71 4.13 12.50
N ALA A 56 -6.82 4.84 11.38
CA ALA A 56 -7.14 4.23 10.10
C ALA A 56 -6.68 5.10 8.93
N PHE A 57 -6.34 4.46 7.82
CA PHE A 57 -6.24 5.15 6.54
C PHE A 57 -7.63 5.57 6.07
N LEU A 58 -7.75 6.82 5.65
CA LEU A 58 -9.01 7.35 5.11
C LEU A 58 -9.12 7.02 3.61
N PRO A 59 -10.35 6.92 3.08
CA PRO A 59 -10.56 6.74 1.64
C PRO A 59 -9.86 7.83 0.82
N ARG A 60 -9.13 7.42 -0.23
CA ARG A 60 -8.44 8.36 -1.10
C ARG A 60 -9.42 9.07 -2.03
N VAL A 61 -9.29 10.40 -2.09
CA VAL A 61 -9.99 11.25 -3.07
C VAL A 61 -9.09 11.54 -4.28
N GLN A 62 -7.77 11.59 -4.09
CA GLN A 62 -6.78 11.86 -5.15
C GLN A 62 -5.60 10.89 -5.01
N ASP A 63 -5.02 10.40 -6.12
CA ASP A 63 -3.93 9.42 -6.11
C ASP A 63 -2.61 9.97 -5.55
N ASP A 64 -2.39 11.27 -5.73
CA ASP A 64 -1.24 12.02 -5.24
C ASP A 64 -1.34 12.37 -3.75
N LYS A 65 -2.42 11.94 -3.07
CA LYS A 65 -2.67 12.22 -1.65
C LYS A 65 -3.04 10.96 -0.89
N LEU A 66 -2.56 10.89 0.35
CA LEU A 66 -2.97 9.91 1.34
C LEU A 66 -3.32 10.62 2.64
N HIS A 67 -4.47 10.25 3.20
CA HIS A 67 -4.93 10.74 4.50
C HIS A 67 -4.92 9.60 5.51
N LEU A 68 -4.39 9.90 6.70
CA LEU A 68 -4.34 8.99 7.84
C LEU A 68 -4.96 9.68 9.05
N GLN A 69 -5.87 8.99 9.72
CA GLN A 69 -6.33 9.35 11.04
C GLN A 69 -5.51 8.57 12.06
N LEU A 70 -4.85 9.28 12.96
CA LEU A 70 -4.03 8.71 14.04
C LEU A 70 -4.53 9.23 15.39
N ASP A 71 -4.65 8.37 16.38
CA ASP A 71 -5.00 8.81 17.72
C ASP A 71 -3.84 9.58 18.39
N ALA A 72 -4.18 10.53 19.25
CA ALA A 72 -3.16 11.36 19.88
C ALA A 72 -2.43 10.56 20.97
N PHE A 73 -1.11 10.46 20.86
CA PHE A 73 -0.26 9.83 21.87
C PHE A 73 0.81 10.81 22.38
N ARG A 74 1.36 10.50 23.55
CA ARG A 74 2.49 11.24 24.14
C ARG A 74 3.54 10.26 24.65
N PHE A 75 4.80 10.66 24.57
CA PHE A 75 5.87 9.95 25.25
C PHE A 75 5.84 10.28 26.74
N SER A 76 5.90 9.25 27.60
CA SER A 76 6.07 9.43 29.03
C SER A 76 7.55 9.64 29.34
N GLN A 77 8.06 10.87 29.22
CA GLN A 77 9.38 11.22 29.74
C GLN A 77 9.25 11.83 31.14
N GLU A 78 10.01 11.29 32.10
CA GLU A 78 10.23 11.95 33.38
C GLU A 78 11.01 13.25 33.14
N THR A 79 10.32 14.35 33.38
CA THR A 79 10.79 15.72 33.20
C THR A 79 12.04 15.99 34.01
N HIS A 80 13.20 16.16 33.37
CA HIS A 80 14.30 16.92 33.97
C HIS A 80 14.86 17.94 32.99
N SER A 81 14.00 18.83 32.50
CA SER A 81 14.32 20.23 32.22
C SER A 81 13.11 20.91 31.59
N SER A 82 12.95 22.17 31.93
CA SER A 82 11.85 23.06 31.60
C SER A 82 11.54 23.09 30.10
N LEU A 83 10.41 22.49 29.70
CA LEU A 83 9.40 22.96 28.74
C LEU A 83 8.50 21.74 28.39
N PRO A 84 7.16 21.82 28.50
CA PRO A 84 6.27 20.77 28.01
C PRO A 84 6.24 20.84 26.47
N SER A 85 7.27 20.31 25.83
CA SER A 85 7.35 20.24 24.38
C SER A 85 6.51 19.05 23.91
N TRP A 86 5.22 19.28 23.66
CA TRP A 86 4.32 18.35 22.98
C TRP A 86 4.70 18.12 21.49
N LYS A 87 5.95 18.43 21.10
CA LYS A 87 6.44 18.30 19.73
C LYS A 87 6.73 16.84 19.43
N VAL A 88 5.83 16.21 18.69
CA VAL A 88 6.10 14.95 18.01
C VAL A 88 6.71 15.28 16.66
N LEU A 89 7.98 14.94 16.45
CA LEU A 89 8.59 15.05 15.15
C LEU A 89 8.23 13.80 14.35
N LEU A 90 7.37 13.99 13.35
CA LEU A 90 7.16 13.00 12.30
C LEU A 90 8.31 13.19 11.30
N SER A 91 9.23 12.22 11.23
CA SER A 91 10.26 12.22 10.19
C SER A 91 9.56 12.06 8.83
N TRP A 92 9.32 13.17 8.12
CA TRP A 92 8.64 13.16 6.82
C TRP A 92 9.49 12.52 5.70
N ALA A 93 10.81 12.45 5.89
CA ALA A 93 11.77 12.09 4.84
C ALA A 93 11.86 10.59 4.45
N PRO A 94 11.45 9.61 5.28
CA PRO A 94 11.37 8.20 4.86
C PRO A 94 9.97 7.59 4.97
N CYS A 95 8.98 8.33 5.48
CA CYS A 95 7.60 7.85 5.60
C CYS A 95 6.96 7.70 4.21
N MET A 96 7.33 8.53 3.24
CA MET A 96 6.70 8.57 1.91
C MET A 96 7.50 7.80 0.85
N SER A 97 6.84 6.85 0.19
CA SER A 97 7.35 6.15 -1.00
C SER A 97 6.44 6.49 -2.18
N SER A 98 6.97 7.13 -3.21
CA SER A 98 6.26 7.35 -4.47
C SER A 98 6.59 6.22 -5.45
N ARG A 99 5.57 5.49 -5.93
CA ARG A 99 5.74 4.49 -7.00
C ARG A 99 4.93 4.90 -8.23
N PRO A 100 5.45 4.68 -9.46
CA PRO A 100 4.64 4.80 -10.67
C PRO A 100 3.48 3.82 -10.61
N LEU A 101 2.28 4.26 -10.99
CA LEU A 101 1.14 3.35 -11.16
C LEU A 101 1.46 2.29 -12.23
N PRO A 102 1.08 1.01 -12.03
CA PRO A 102 1.27 0.00 -13.06
C PRO A 102 0.43 0.36 -14.30
N MET A 103 1.13 0.66 -15.40
CA MET A 103 0.56 0.81 -16.74
C MET A 103 0.03 -0.54 -17.24
N ALA A 104 -1.19 -0.90 -16.84
CA ALA A 104 -1.89 -2.01 -17.45
C ALA A 104 -2.38 -1.60 -18.85
N TRP A 105 -2.16 -2.46 -19.85
CA TRP A 105 -2.80 -2.50 -21.19
C TRP A 105 -2.19 -1.75 -22.40
N PHE A 106 -0.95 -2.07 -22.79
CA PHE A 106 -0.58 -2.08 -24.22
C PHE A 106 -0.24 -3.51 -24.68
N LEU A 107 -1.28 -4.34 -24.83
CA LEU A 107 -1.17 -5.52 -25.70
C LEU A 107 -1.60 -5.09 -27.11
N SER A 108 -0.62 -4.92 -28.00
CA SER A 108 -0.88 -4.69 -29.43
C SER A 108 -1.38 -5.99 -30.08
N PRO A 109 -2.52 -6.01 -30.82
CA PRO A 109 -3.08 -7.23 -31.41
C PRO A 109 -2.35 -7.80 -32.65
N SER A 110 -1.30 -7.15 -33.15
CA SER A 110 -0.81 -7.38 -34.51
C SER A 110 0.13 -8.58 -34.73
N SER A 111 0.42 -9.40 -33.72
CA SER A 111 1.34 -10.54 -33.82
C SER A 111 0.69 -11.93 -33.82
N LEU A 112 -0.65 -12.03 -33.85
CA LEU A 112 -1.40 -13.29 -33.78
C LEU A 112 -1.80 -13.90 -35.15
N LEU A 113 -1.27 -13.40 -36.27
CA LEU A 113 -1.54 -13.95 -37.61
C LEU A 113 -0.25 -14.35 -38.35
N LYS A 114 0.46 -15.38 -37.88
CA LYS A 114 1.40 -16.12 -38.75
C LYS A 114 1.69 -17.54 -38.25
N ALA A 115 0.75 -18.48 -38.46
CA ALA A 115 1.02 -19.92 -38.38
C ALA A 115 -0.08 -20.72 -39.11
N GLU A 116 -0.04 -20.74 -40.44
CA GLU A 116 -1.00 -21.45 -41.29
C GLU A 116 -0.41 -22.80 -41.76
N ALA A 117 -0.29 -23.77 -40.85
CA ALA A 117 0.01 -25.18 -41.21
C ALA A 117 -0.48 -26.25 -40.20
N HIS A 118 -1.11 -25.86 -39.08
CA HIS A 118 -1.54 -26.79 -38.02
C HIS A 118 -2.98 -26.54 -37.54
N ARG A 119 -3.91 -26.22 -38.45
CA ARG A 119 -5.28 -25.78 -38.10
C ARG A 119 -6.02 -26.69 -37.10
N ALA A 120 -6.01 -28.01 -37.28
CA ALA A 120 -6.70 -28.92 -36.38
C ALA A 120 -6.02 -29.02 -34.99
N ALA A 121 -4.69 -29.16 -34.96
CA ALA A 121 -3.94 -29.24 -33.71
C ALA A 121 -4.00 -27.94 -32.91
N VAL A 122 -3.99 -26.78 -33.58
CA VAL A 122 -4.12 -25.46 -32.96
C VAL A 122 -5.54 -25.23 -32.43
N VAL A 123 -6.58 -25.67 -33.14
CA VAL A 123 -7.96 -25.60 -32.64
C VAL A 123 -8.15 -26.50 -31.42
N ILE A 124 -7.58 -27.71 -31.43
CA ILE A 124 -7.63 -28.63 -30.29
C ILE A 124 -6.83 -28.06 -29.11
N LEU A 125 -5.60 -27.58 -29.33
CA LEU A 125 -4.81 -26.94 -28.26
C LEU A 125 -5.52 -25.70 -27.70
N ALA A 126 -6.09 -24.85 -28.56
CA ALA A 126 -6.81 -23.66 -28.14
C ALA A 126 -8.06 -24.01 -27.32
N ALA A 127 -8.81 -25.04 -27.72
CA ALA A 127 -9.96 -25.54 -26.98
C ALA A 127 -9.55 -26.11 -25.61
N VAL A 128 -8.45 -26.88 -25.54
CA VAL A 128 -7.91 -27.40 -24.27
C VAL A 128 -7.44 -26.27 -23.37
N VAL A 129 -6.68 -25.30 -23.90
CA VAL A 129 -6.22 -24.12 -23.14
C VAL A 129 -7.40 -23.29 -22.65
N ALA A 130 -8.44 -23.10 -23.47
CA ALA A 130 -9.65 -22.39 -23.07
C ALA A 130 -10.42 -23.15 -21.98
N ALA A 131 -10.57 -24.46 -22.09
CA ALA A 131 -11.24 -25.30 -21.10
C ALA A 131 -10.48 -25.30 -19.76
N VAL A 132 -9.16 -25.50 -19.80
CA VAL A 132 -8.30 -25.44 -18.61
C VAL A 132 -8.33 -24.04 -18.00
N GLY A 133 -8.32 -22.98 -18.83
CA GLY A 133 -8.46 -21.60 -18.39
C GLY A 133 -9.80 -21.33 -17.71
N LEU A 134 -10.91 -21.84 -18.25
CA LEU A 134 -12.25 -21.71 -17.65
C LEU A 134 -12.34 -22.46 -16.31
N VAL A 135 -11.80 -23.68 -16.24
CA VAL A 135 -11.76 -24.46 -15.00
C VAL A 135 -10.89 -23.77 -13.96
N CYS A 136 -9.72 -23.27 -14.35
CA CYS A 136 -8.84 -22.53 -13.45
C CYS A 136 -9.50 -21.24 -12.96
N ALA A 137 -10.16 -20.47 -13.84
CA ALA A 137 -10.86 -19.24 -13.47
C ALA A 137 -12.06 -19.49 -12.55
N THR A 138 -12.83 -20.55 -12.80
CA THR A 138 -13.96 -20.92 -11.93
C THR A 138 -13.49 -21.42 -10.57
N LEU A 139 -12.40 -22.21 -10.51
CA LEU A 139 -11.75 -22.60 -9.26
C LEU A 139 -11.14 -21.40 -8.53
N LEU A 140 -10.44 -20.49 -9.23
CA LEU A 140 -9.90 -19.26 -8.64
C LEU A 140 -11.01 -18.41 -8.06
N ARG A 141 -12.12 -18.24 -8.80
CA ARG A 141 -13.27 -17.46 -8.35
C ARG A 141 -13.96 -18.13 -7.16
N ALA A 142 -14.08 -19.45 -7.15
CA ALA A 142 -14.59 -20.21 -6.01
C ALA A 142 -13.68 -20.10 -4.77
N VAL A 143 -12.35 -20.11 -4.97
CA VAL A 143 -11.36 -19.90 -3.91
C VAL A 143 -11.37 -18.45 -3.41
N LEU A 144 -11.48 -17.47 -4.30
CA LEU A 144 -11.54 -16.03 -3.97
C LEU A 144 -12.85 -15.66 -3.27
N LEU A 145 -13.99 -16.24 -3.67
CA LEU A 145 -15.28 -16.07 -3.00
C LEU A 145 -15.33 -16.74 -1.62
N ARG A 146 -14.48 -17.75 -1.38
CA ARG A 146 -14.33 -18.40 -0.06
C ARG A 146 -13.23 -17.78 0.79
N ARG A 147 -12.37 -16.95 0.23
CA ARG A 147 -11.43 -16.16 1.02
C ARG A 147 -12.24 -14.99 1.58
N PRO A 148 -12.45 -14.90 2.90
CA PRO A 148 -12.77 -13.59 3.46
C PRO A 148 -11.68 -12.64 2.96
N LEU A 149 -12.05 -11.45 2.50
CA LEU A 149 -11.11 -10.35 2.29
C LEU A 149 -10.41 -10.14 3.62
N LYS A 150 -9.31 -10.87 3.83
CA LYS A 150 -8.50 -10.72 5.02
C LYS A 150 -7.85 -9.37 4.81
N PRO A 151 -8.12 -8.38 5.69
CA PRO A 151 -7.36 -7.15 5.66
C PRO A 151 -5.89 -7.56 5.65
N MET A 152 -5.07 -6.84 4.88
CA MET A 152 -3.63 -7.02 4.80
C MET A 152 -3.12 -7.21 6.22
N SER A 153 -2.88 -8.48 6.58
CA SER A 153 -2.69 -8.83 7.98
C SER A 153 -1.26 -8.44 8.27
N CYS A 154 -1.11 -7.26 8.87
CA CYS A 154 0.03 -6.84 9.65
C CYS A 154 0.49 -8.01 10.53
N ASN A 155 1.45 -8.81 10.10
CA ASN A 155 1.99 -9.93 10.85
C ASN A 155 3.50 -9.94 10.75
#